data_AF-A0A1F6LIN7-F1
#
_entry.id   AF-A0A1F6LIN7-F1
#
_cell.length_a   1.000
_cell.length_b   1.000
_cell.length_c   1.000
_cell.angle_alpha   90.00
_cell.angle_beta   90.00
_cell.angle_gamma   90.00
#
_symmetry.space_group_name_H-M   'P 1'
#
loop_
_entity.id
_entity.type
_entity.pdbx_description
1 polymer ?
#
loop_
_entity_poly.entity_id
_entity_poly.type
_entity_poly.pdbx_seq_one_letter_code
_entity_poly.pdbx_strand_id
1 'polypeptide(L)'
;MNLSRTLLGLAAAVICVLAARSLITKGRSVSHEVEFAGNVITFHPGTDKFRGLSHEERADHLARLAEEVLGYAQTQTGLQSAADLVPRLRPGGPGEILIGGTADASAAETLRNNERFGQSIPVSEKWKFQISSLVDEITERDGRPHGRAISRDGAVIRLAGVSDTEFRSLRLSQETRHYMARAMIYRDIVLAAGAGPNIPDHEKLEALLDWTFVNVSAHFEREVPPYPRLVDYNDVPLGLMLRGMGDCDRSVWVLATLAWHAGFEANIVYLHRTIGAISFHAVAEIKLNGRWRAVDPYNNRLYDESVIELSKHDPDFKYARVMFNPFEPEGLLPAVKVAEMIGRFYAPGQRLFFDIQKPVKTFVADHFSGKNPQEYIDRTTAQILLHTSRGELVRLPGADVFIRRWDHPFLLRVYYYEDMWRLKKEADFPFMKTLRRPRIDQLTGRYKEAALAFASLSRDGGDTGLYGEEREYFMILNEYDEKDFTSVEKNVRAYRKKYPLTPRNIMLGYLLAHSLHALGRLEEAVGEYPAGANFKWRGVPRGVPPSN
;
A
#
# COMPACT_ATOMS: atom_id res chain seq x y z
N MET A 1 16.49 36.45 -56.13
CA MET A 1 17.00 35.53 -55.10
C MET A 1 16.01 35.17 -53.97
N ASN A 2 14.74 35.60 -53.99
CA ASN A 2 13.79 35.32 -52.88
C ASN A 2 12.67 34.31 -53.18
N LEU A 3 12.53 33.78 -54.40
CA LEU A 3 11.51 32.75 -54.67
C LEU A 3 11.94 31.33 -54.31
N SER A 4 13.25 31.01 -54.35
CA SER A 4 13.72 29.64 -54.09
C SER A 4 13.64 29.24 -52.61
N ARG A 5 13.87 30.19 -51.68
CA ARG A 5 13.81 29.92 -50.23
C ARG A 5 12.38 29.68 -49.73
N THR A 6 11.39 30.38 -50.27
CA THR A 6 9.98 30.22 -49.88
C THR A 6 9.39 28.91 -50.39
N LEU A 7 9.76 28.49 -51.61
CA LEU A 7 9.37 27.19 -52.17
C LEU A 7 10.05 26.01 -51.46
N LEU A 8 11.31 26.14 -51.05
CA LEU A 8 11.99 25.14 -50.22
C LEU A 8 11.40 25.04 -48.80
N GLY A 9 10.98 26.16 -48.20
CA GLY A 9 10.30 26.18 -46.91
C GLY A 9 8.92 25.53 -46.93
N LEU A 10 8.13 25.79 -47.99
CA LEU A 10 6.81 25.15 -48.19
C LEU A 10 6.93 23.67 -48.52
N ALA A 11 7.92 23.27 -49.33
CA ALA A 11 8.17 21.85 -49.62
C ALA A 11 8.62 21.09 -48.35
N ALA A 12 9.49 21.69 -47.52
CA ALA A 12 9.91 21.08 -46.25
C ALA A 12 8.76 20.98 -45.24
N ALA A 13 7.89 22.00 -45.14
CA ALA A 13 6.72 21.97 -44.26
C ALA A 13 5.67 20.94 -44.73
N VAL A 14 5.43 20.84 -46.04
CA VAL A 14 4.51 19.84 -46.62
C VAL A 14 5.09 18.43 -46.48
N ILE A 15 6.40 18.23 -46.63
CA ILE A 15 7.07 16.94 -46.39
C ILE A 15 7.03 16.59 -44.89
N CYS A 16 7.21 17.53 -43.96
CA CYS A 16 7.06 17.26 -42.52
C CYS A 16 5.62 16.95 -42.13
N VAL A 17 4.62 17.63 -42.70
CA VAL A 17 3.19 17.36 -42.43
C VAL A 17 2.74 16.06 -43.11
N LEU A 18 3.27 15.72 -44.28
CA LEU A 18 3.02 14.44 -44.95
C LEU A 18 3.80 13.28 -44.32
N ALA A 19 4.98 13.51 -43.75
CA ALA A 19 5.71 12.53 -42.95
C ALA A 19 5.05 12.31 -41.59
N ALA A 20 4.55 13.36 -40.94
CA ALA A 20 3.74 13.25 -39.73
C ALA A 20 2.40 12.55 -40.01
N ARG A 21 1.72 12.86 -41.13
CA ARG A 21 0.51 12.13 -41.54
C ARG A 21 0.82 10.70 -42.00
N SER A 22 1.96 10.43 -42.62
CA SER A 22 2.41 9.09 -43.02
C SER A 22 2.80 8.24 -41.81
N LEU A 23 3.32 8.85 -40.74
CA LEU A 23 3.54 8.20 -39.44
C LEU A 23 2.24 7.97 -38.67
N ILE A 24 1.19 8.76 -38.94
CA ILE A 24 -0.13 8.64 -38.29
C ILE A 24 -1.10 7.74 -39.08
N THR A 25 -0.87 7.46 -40.37
CA THR A 25 -1.86 6.73 -41.22
C THR A 25 -1.32 5.53 -42.02
N LYS A 26 -0.13 5.01 -41.71
CA LYS A 26 0.27 3.68 -42.20
C LYS A 26 0.84 2.82 -41.09
N GLY A 27 0.01 1.85 -40.68
CA GLY A 27 0.48 0.62 -40.06
C GLY A 27 0.54 0.67 -38.55
N ARG A 28 -0.61 0.38 -37.90
CA ARG A 28 -0.70 -0.59 -36.81
C ARG A 28 0.57 -0.63 -35.94
N SER A 29 0.62 0.19 -34.88
CA SER A 29 1.35 -0.19 -33.67
C SER A 29 0.61 -1.36 -33.03
N VAL A 30 0.64 -2.52 -33.71
CA VAL A 30 0.38 -3.80 -33.07
C VAL A 30 1.65 -4.06 -32.28
N SER A 31 1.67 -3.61 -31.02
CA SER A 31 2.19 -4.59 -30.08
C SER A 31 1.20 -5.76 -30.17
N HIS A 32 1.68 -7.00 -30.27
CA HIS A 32 0.82 -8.20 -30.40
C HIS A 32 -0.24 -8.36 -29.29
N GLU A 33 -0.30 -7.42 -28.35
CA GLU A 33 -1.04 -7.42 -27.12
C GLU A 33 -2.18 -6.38 -27.09
N VAL A 34 -2.19 -5.36 -27.96
CA VAL A 34 -3.28 -4.35 -28.00
C VAL A 34 -3.66 -3.96 -29.44
N GLU A 35 -4.95 -3.89 -29.70
CA GLU A 35 -5.54 -3.44 -30.96
C GLU A 35 -6.42 -2.20 -30.72
N PHE A 36 -6.32 -1.22 -31.61
CA PHE A 36 -7.07 0.03 -31.56
C PHE A 36 -8.01 0.13 -32.77
N ALA A 37 -9.32 0.11 -32.53
CA ALA A 37 -10.33 0.09 -33.59
C ALA A 37 -11.53 0.99 -33.25
N GLY A 38 -11.58 2.19 -33.84
CA GLY A 38 -12.65 3.16 -33.60
C GLY A 38 -12.75 3.52 -32.12
N ASN A 39 -13.90 3.24 -31.51
CA ASN A 39 -14.15 3.50 -30.09
C ASN A 39 -13.85 2.31 -29.18
N VAL A 40 -13.20 1.27 -29.69
CA VAL A 40 -12.88 0.03 -28.97
C VAL A 40 -11.36 -0.18 -28.93
N ILE A 41 -10.86 -0.52 -27.76
CA ILE A 41 -9.47 -0.93 -27.53
C ILE A 41 -9.50 -2.35 -27.00
N THR A 42 -8.90 -3.29 -27.73
CA THR A 42 -8.92 -4.71 -27.43
C THR A 42 -7.53 -5.18 -26.98
N PHE A 43 -7.48 -5.88 -25.86
CA PHE A 43 -6.28 -6.45 -25.27
C PHE A 43 -6.26 -7.96 -25.49
N HIS A 44 -5.07 -8.47 -25.82
CA HIS A 44 -4.78 -9.89 -25.95
C HIS A 44 -3.73 -10.29 -24.90
N PRO A 45 -4.10 -10.28 -23.60
CA PRO A 45 -3.14 -10.48 -22.52
C PRO A 45 -2.56 -11.89 -22.53
N GLY A 46 -1.24 -12.01 -22.63
CA GLY A 46 -0.53 -13.25 -22.32
C GLY A 46 -0.31 -13.37 -20.81
N THR A 47 -1.18 -14.08 -20.08
CA THR A 47 -1.11 -14.17 -18.60
C THR A 47 0.21 -14.76 -18.11
N ASP A 48 0.75 -15.75 -18.81
CA ASP A 48 1.94 -16.48 -18.36
C ASP A 48 3.21 -15.63 -18.50
N LYS A 49 3.30 -14.84 -19.58
CA LYS A 49 4.40 -13.90 -19.78
C LYS A 49 4.38 -12.78 -18.75
N PHE A 50 3.21 -12.22 -18.46
CA PHE A 50 3.07 -11.14 -17.48
C PHE A 50 3.41 -11.59 -16.05
N ARG A 51 3.01 -12.80 -15.65
CA ARG A 51 3.33 -13.36 -14.32
C ARG A 51 4.81 -13.67 -14.14
N GLY A 52 5.52 -14.01 -15.23
CA GLY A 52 6.95 -14.27 -15.21
C GLY A 52 7.82 -13.02 -15.04
N LEU A 53 7.27 -11.82 -15.25
CA LEU A 53 7.95 -10.54 -15.03
C LEU A 53 8.10 -10.23 -13.54
N SER A 54 9.16 -9.50 -13.19
CA SER A 54 9.28 -8.84 -11.89
C SER A 54 8.14 -7.83 -11.66
N HIS A 55 7.90 -7.45 -10.41
CA HIS A 55 6.85 -6.49 -10.08
C HIS A 55 7.11 -5.11 -10.71
N GLU A 56 8.38 -4.71 -10.81
CA GLU A 56 8.81 -3.49 -11.49
C GLU A 56 8.56 -3.55 -13.00
N GLU A 57 8.94 -4.63 -13.66
CA GLU A 57 8.68 -4.83 -15.10
C GLU A 57 7.17 -4.88 -15.41
N ARG A 58 6.37 -5.51 -14.54
CA ARG A 58 4.91 -5.48 -14.65
C ARG A 58 4.38 -4.05 -14.55
N ALA A 59 4.95 -3.22 -13.68
CA ALA A 59 4.51 -1.84 -13.47
C ALA A 59 4.87 -0.97 -14.67
N ASP A 60 6.09 -1.10 -15.20
CA ASP A 60 6.52 -0.44 -16.43
C ASP A 60 5.66 -0.85 -17.62
N HIS A 61 5.33 -2.14 -17.72
CA HIS A 61 4.46 -2.66 -18.76
C HIS A 61 3.06 -2.05 -18.72
N LEU A 62 2.41 -2.06 -17.55
CA LEU A 62 1.09 -1.46 -17.38
C LEU A 62 1.13 0.06 -17.60
N ALA A 63 2.21 0.73 -17.21
CA ALA A 63 2.35 2.17 -17.41
C ALA A 63 2.46 2.55 -18.88
N ARG A 64 3.24 1.79 -19.66
CA ARG A 64 3.31 1.94 -21.12
C ARG A 64 1.93 1.75 -21.76
N LEU A 65 1.22 0.68 -21.41
CA LEU A 65 -0.10 0.41 -21.99
C LEU A 65 -1.13 1.49 -21.60
N ALA A 66 -1.07 2.02 -20.38
CA ALA A 66 -1.93 3.13 -19.96
C ALA A 66 -1.66 4.41 -20.77
N GLU A 67 -0.38 4.73 -21.04
CA GLU A 67 0.00 5.85 -21.89
C GLU A 67 -0.50 5.66 -23.33
N GLU A 68 -0.39 4.46 -23.90
CA GLU A 68 -0.90 4.14 -25.24
C GLU A 68 -2.42 4.30 -25.33
N VAL A 69 -3.17 3.80 -24.34
CA VAL A 69 -4.63 3.96 -24.26
C VAL A 69 -5.03 5.43 -24.17
N LEU A 70 -4.39 6.19 -23.30
CA LEU A 70 -4.68 7.61 -23.11
C LEU A 70 -4.31 8.42 -24.36
N GLY A 71 -3.18 8.13 -24.99
CA GLY A 71 -2.78 8.73 -26.27
C GLY A 71 -3.78 8.42 -27.38
N TYR A 72 -4.26 7.18 -27.48
CA TYR A 72 -5.30 6.82 -28.45
C TYR A 72 -6.62 7.55 -28.17
N ALA A 73 -7.07 7.58 -26.91
CA ALA A 73 -8.29 8.29 -26.52
C ALA A 73 -8.20 9.81 -26.79
N GLN A 74 -7.01 10.41 -26.61
CA GLN A 74 -6.73 11.79 -27.00
C GLN A 74 -6.95 12.01 -28.50
N THR A 75 -6.49 11.09 -29.37
CA THR A 75 -6.75 11.20 -30.82
C THR A 75 -8.22 11.07 -31.19
N GLN A 76 -8.99 10.25 -30.48
CA GLN A 76 -10.41 10.02 -30.77
C GLN A 76 -11.32 11.16 -30.27
N THR A 77 -10.93 11.83 -29.18
CA THR A 77 -11.81 12.79 -28.48
C THR A 77 -11.35 14.23 -28.58
N GLY A 78 -10.08 14.47 -28.93
CA GLY A 78 -9.44 15.79 -28.94
C GLY A 78 -9.11 16.35 -27.55
N LEU A 79 -9.45 15.64 -26.46
CA LEU A 79 -9.16 16.06 -25.09
C LEU A 79 -7.68 15.88 -24.75
N GLN A 80 -7.13 16.77 -23.93
CA GLN A 80 -5.69 16.88 -23.72
C GLN A 80 -5.20 16.33 -22.37
N SER A 81 -6.09 16.16 -21.39
CA SER A 81 -5.71 15.76 -20.03
C SER A 81 -6.23 14.38 -19.69
N ALA A 82 -5.48 13.63 -18.89
CA ALA A 82 -5.95 12.34 -18.37
C ALA A 82 -7.23 12.50 -17.54
N ALA A 83 -7.35 13.60 -16.78
CA ALA A 83 -8.55 13.90 -15.98
C ALA A 83 -9.83 14.01 -16.84
N ASP A 84 -9.73 14.52 -18.07
CA ASP A 84 -10.87 14.63 -18.99
C ASP A 84 -11.10 13.35 -19.82
N LEU A 85 -10.02 12.63 -20.14
CA LEU A 85 -10.05 11.42 -20.96
C LEU A 85 -10.59 10.22 -20.19
N VAL A 86 -10.13 10.01 -18.95
CA VAL A 86 -10.46 8.82 -18.16
C VAL A 86 -11.97 8.66 -17.92
N PRO A 87 -12.76 9.71 -17.66
CA PRO A 87 -14.21 9.60 -17.58
C PRO A 87 -14.90 9.10 -18.86
N ARG A 88 -14.23 9.14 -20.02
CA ARG A 88 -14.75 8.55 -21.27
C ARG A 88 -14.39 7.08 -21.41
N LEU A 89 -13.49 6.56 -20.59
CA LEU A 89 -13.04 5.17 -20.66
C LEU A 89 -13.89 4.30 -19.73
N ARG A 90 -14.38 3.18 -20.26
CA ARG A 90 -15.12 2.19 -19.47
C ARG A 90 -14.83 0.77 -19.94
N PRO A 91 -14.94 -0.25 -19.06
CA PRO A 91 -14.90 -1.64 -19.49
C PRO A 91 -16.03 -1.91 -20.50
N GLY A 92 -15.72 -2.59 -21.61
CA GLY A 92 -16.72 -3.05 -22.59
C GLY A 92 -17.09 -4.52 -22.37
N GLY A 93 -16.10 -5.37 -22.51
CA GLY A 93 -16.15 -6.82 -22.32
C GLY A 93 -14.79 -7.36 -21.84
N PRO A 94 -14.60 -8.69 -21.80
CA PRO A 94 -13.33 -9.29 -21.45
C PRO A 94 -12.21 -8.78 -22.36
N GLY A 95 -11.19 -8.14 -21.78
CA GLY A 95 -10.08 -7.58 -22.54
C GLY A 95 -10.43 -6.31 -23.33
N GLU A 96 -11.56 -5.65 -23.11
CA GLU A 96 -11.95 -4.47 -23.91
C GLU A 96 -12.14 -3.22 -23.05
N ILE A 97 -11.63 -2.09 -23.56
CA ILE A 97 -11.91 -0.74 -23.06
C ILE A 97 -12.62 0.04 -24.17
N LEU A 98 -13.76 0.66 -23.84
CA LEU A 98 -14.55 1.49 -24.74
C LEU A 98 -14.29 2.98 -24.49
N ILE A 99 -14.28 3.76 -25.57
CA ILE A 99 -14.23 5.22 -25.56
C ILE A 99 -15.64 5.77 -25.79
N GLY A 100 -16.23 6.35 -24.76
CA GLY A 100 -17.54 6.98 -24.81
C GLY A 100 -17.54 8.36 -25.48
N GLY A 101 -18.64 8.68 -26.16
CA GLY A 101 -18.87 10.02 -26.72
C GLY A 101 -19.08 11.11 -25.64
N THR A 102 -19.55 10.72 -24.46
CA THR A 102 -19.77 11.57 -23.29
C THR A 102 -19.01 11.04 -22.08
N ALA A 103 -18.59 11.94 -21.19
CA ALA A 103 -17.96 11.57 -19.92
C ALA A 103 -18.97 10.92 -18.97
N ASP A 104 -18.53 9.87 -18.27
CA ASP A 104 -19.24 9.32 -17.12
C ASP A 104 -19.17 10.31 -15.94
N ALA A 105 -20.34 10.78 -15.49
CA ALA A 105 -20.43 11.82 -14.49
C ALA A 105 -19.85 11.37 -13.13
N SER A 106 -20.07 10.10 -12.76
CA SER A 106 -19.54 9.53 -11.52
C SER A 106 -18.03 9.43 -11.55
N ALA A 107 -17.44 8.95 -12.65
CA ALA A 107 -16.00 8.89 -12.83
C ALA A 107 -15.36 10.29 -12.80
N ALA A 108 -15.99 11.28 -13.45
CA ALA A 108 -15.52 12.65 -13.42
C ALA A 108 -15.59 13.25 -12.00
N GLU A 109 -16.62 12.92 -11.23
CA GLU A 109 -16.74 13.35 -9.83
C GLU A 109 -15.67 12.71 -8.93
N THR A 110 -15.47 11.39 -9.04
CA THR A 110 -14.39 10.68 -8.33
C THR A 110 -13.04 11.34 -8.59
N LEU A 111 -12.71 11.65 -9.85
CA LEU A 111 -11.41 12.26 -10.19
C LEU A 111 -11.27 13.67 -9.63
N ARG A 112 -12.33 14.49 -9.64
CA ARG A 112 -12.31 15.82 -8.99
C ARG A 112 -12.11 15.73 -7.48
N ASN A 113 -12.74 14.75 -6.83
CA ASN A 113 -12.57 14.53 -5.40
C ASN A 113 -11.16 14.04 -5.06
N ASN A 114 -10.61 13.13 -5.87
CA ASN A 114 -9.22 12.68 -5.78
C ASN A 114 -8.23 13.83 -6.00
N GLU A 115 -8.44 14.66 -7.03
CA GLU A 115 -7.63 15.84 -7.34
C GLU A 115 -7.57 16.79 -6.14
N ARG A 116 -8.74 17.15 -5.65
CA ARG A 116 -8.88 18.05 -4.51
C ARG A 116 -8.23 17.51 -3.24
N PHE A 117 -8.47 16.23 -2.94
CA PHE A 117 -7.89 15.58 -1.75
C PHE A 117 -6.37 15.43 -1.88
N GLY A 118 -5.90 15.12 -3.08
CA GLY A 118 -4.50 14.87 -3.41
C GLY A 118 -3.64 16.12 -3.54
N GLN A 119 -4.19 17.32 -3.79
CA GLN A 119 -3.46 18.58 -3.98
C GLN A 119 -3.40 19.50 -2.75
N SER A 120 -4.27 19.30 -1.75
CA SER A 120 -4.53 20.30 -0.71
C SER A 120 -3.93 19.94 0.65
N ILE A 121 -2.61 19.88 0.79
CA ILE A 121 -1.99 19.65 2.12
C ILE A 121 -1.60 20.96 2.78
N PRO A 122 -2.22 21.33 3.91
CA PRO A 122 -1.69 22.40 4.74
C PRO A 122 -0.34 21.94 5.32
N VAL A 123 0.76 22.50 4.79
CA VAL A 123 2.09 22.23 5.33
C VAL A 123 2.36 23.21 6.47
N SER A 124 2.28 22.73 7.71
CA SER A 124 2.62 23.54 8.89
C SER A 124 4.08 23.98 8.87
N GLU A 125 4.41 25.11 9.50
CA GLU A 125 5.81 25.57 9.64
C GLU A 125 6.70 24.52 10.32
N LYS A 126 6.16 23.77 11.27
CA LYS A 126 6.84 22.61 11.88
C LYS A 126 7.25 21.58 10.84
N TRP A 127 6.37 21.27 9.88
CA TRP A 127 6.67 20.29 8.83
C TRP A 127 7.68 20.82 7.81
N LYS A 128 7.55 22.09 7.40
CA LYS A 128 8.55 22.73 6.54
C LYS A 128 9.95 22.68 7.17
N PHE A 129 10.03 22.95 8.47
CA PHE A 129 11.28 22.84 9.23
C PHE A 129 11.82 21.40 9.25
N GLN A 130 10.99 20.41 9.61
CA GLN A 130 11.42 19.00 9.65
C GLN A 130 11.93 18.48 8.30
N ILE A 131 11.27 18.87 7.20
CA ILE A 131 11.68 18.50 5.84
C ILE A 131 13.00 19.18 5.49
N SER A 132 13.11 20.48 5.78
CA SER A 132 14.34 21.24 5.52
C SER A 132 15.54 20.65 6.26
N SER A 133 15.38 20.34 7.55
CA SER A 133 16.43 19.71 8.35
C SER A 133 16.86 18.35 7.80
N LEU A 134 15.94 17.56 7.25
CA LEU A 134 16.28 16.28 6.65
C LEU A 134 16.98 16.43 5.28
N VAL A 135 16.51 17.38 4.45
CA VAL A 135 17.20 17.72 3.20
C VAL A 135 18.64 18.12 3.50
N ASP A 136 18.86 18.91 4.56
CA ASP A 136 20.18 19.32 5.00
C ASP A 136 21.02 18.12 5.48
N GLU A 137 20.50 17.27 6.39
CA GLU A 137 21.22 16.10 6.92
C GLU A 137 21.70 15.16 5.80
N ILE A 138 20.87 14.94 4.79
CA ILE A 138 21.19 14.03 3.69
C ILE A 138 22.18 14.66 2.71
N THR A 139 22.03 15.95 2.42
CA THR A 139 22.99 16.71 1.61
C THR A 139 24.38 16.70 2.24
N GLU A 140 24.45 16.84 3.57
CA GLU A 140 25.70 16.77 4.33
C GLU A 140 26.34 15.37 4.31
N ARG A 141 25.53 14.30 4.43
CA ARG A 141 26.01 12.91 4.49
C ARG A 141 26.48 12.35 3.14
N ASP A 142 25.85 12.72 2.03
CA ASP A 142 26.11 12.08 0.73
C ASP A 142 27.42 12.58 0.07
N GLY A 143 27.99 13.68 0.55
CA GLY A 143 29.32 14.18 0.16
C GLY A 143 29.53 14.46 -1.33
N ARG A 144 28.51 14.28 -2.18
CA ARG A 144 28.53 14.50 -3.62
C ARG A 144 27.24 15.17 -4.08
N PRO A 145 27.32 16.18 -4.97
CA PRO A 145 26.18 16.76 -5.64
C PRO A 145 25.75 15.82 -6.79
N HIS A 146 25.17 14.68 -6.47
CA HIS A 146 24.72 13.73 -7.49
C HIS A 146 23.34 14.11 -8.04
N GLY A 147 23.33 14.62 -9.26
CA GLY A 147 22.22 14.45 -10.22
C GLY A 147 21.04 15.42 -10.13
N ARG A 148 20.43 15.65 -8.96
CA ARG A 148 19.35 16.63 -8.75
C ARG A 148 19.32 17.06 -7.28
N ALA A 149 19.99 18.16 -6.95
CA ALA A 149 19.79 18.78 -5.64
C ALA A 149 18.32 19.21 -5.54
N ILE A 150 17.51 18.52 -4.73
CA ILE A 150 16.19 19.03 -4.37
C ILE A 150 16.40 20.27 -3.53
N SER A 151 15.86 21.40 -3.99
CA SER A 151 15.72 22.56 -3.14
C SER A 151 14.72 22.24 -2.03
N ARG A 152 14.90 22.85 -0.86
CA ARG A 152 13.92 22.78 0.24
C ARG A 152 12.50 23.07 -0.26
N ASP A 153 12.35 24.04 -1.16
CA ASP A 153 11.08 24.38 -1.81
C ASP A 153 10.52 23.24 -2.67
N GLY A 154 11.37 22.55 -3.43
CA GLY A 154 10.99 21.36 -4.20
C GLY A 154 10.49 20.23 -3.30
N ALA A 155 11.12 20.01 -2.14
CA ALA A 155 10.68 19.03 -1.15
C ALA A 155 9.31 19.41 -0.54
N VAL A 156 9.14 20.70 -0.19
CA VAL A 156 7.88 21.20 0.38
C VAL A 156 6.73 21.15 -0.62
N ILE A 157 6.95 21.51 -1.88
CA ILE A 157 5.93 21.40 -2.95
C ILE A 157 5.49 19.95 -3.12
N ARG A 158 6.41 18.98 -3.04
CA ARG A 158 6.09 17.55 -3.16
C ARG A 158 5.39 16.98 -1.93
N LEU A 159 5.61 17.57 -0.75
CA LEU A 159 4.82 17.26 0.44
C LEU A 159 3.37 17.72 0.29
N ALA A 160 3.14 18.80 -0.47
CA ALA A 160 1.82 19.40 -0.61
C ALA A 160 0.81 18.46 -1.30
N GLY A 161 1.29 17.37 -1.91
CA GLY A 161 0.45 16.39 -2.57
C GLY A 161 0.98 15.99 -3.94
N VAL A 162 0.06 15.68 -4.83
CA VAL A 162 0.32 15.42 -6.26
C VAL A 162 0.03 16.68 -7.06
N SER A 163 0.90 17.05 -7.99
CA SER A 163 0.76 18.29 -8.76
C SER A 163 -0.36 18.24 -9.79
N ASP A 164 -0.91 19.40 -10.16
CA ASP A 164 -1.85 19.55 -11.29
C ASP A 164 -1.30 18.92 -12.57
N THR A 165 0.02 19.05 -12.80
CA THR A 165 0.70 18.46 -13.94
C THR A 165 0.62 16.94 -13.91
N GLU A 166 0.86 16.31 -12.76
CA GLU A 166 0.74 14.85 -12.60
C GLU A 166 -0.72 14.39 -12.80
N PHE A 167 -1.71 15.12 -12.26
CA PHE A 167 -3.13 14.81 -12.47
C PHE A 167 -3.55 14.88 -13.94
N ARG A 168 -3.01 15.84 -14.69
CA ARG A 168 -3.32 16.03 -16.11
C ARG A 168 -2.49 15.15 -17.04
N SER A 169 -1.37 14.61 -16.57
CA SER A 169 -0.40 13.85 -17.35
C SER A 169 -1.00 12.56 -17.91
N LEU A 170 -0.71 12.28 -19.18
CA LEU A 170 -0.98 10.97 -19.79
C LEU A 170 0.07 9.92 -19.41
N ARG A 171 1.23 10.39 -18.92
CA ARG A 171 2.38 9.56 -18.56
C ARG A 171 2.43 9.33 -17.06
N LEU A 172 2.74 8.10 -16.67
CA LEU A 172 3.01 7.74 -15.29
C LEU A 172 4.50 7.93 -14.99
N SER A 173 4.78 8.73 -13.95
CA SER A 173 6.11 9.00 -13.45
C SER A 173 6.78 7.74 -12.89
N GLN A 174 8.09 7.78 -12.69
CA GLN A 174 8.82 6.65 -12.10
C GLN A 174 8.30 6.27 -10.72
N GLU A 175 7.93 7.26 -9.91
CA GLU A 175 7.43 7.07 -8.54
C GLU A 175 6.06 6.41 -8.55
N THR A 176 5.21 6.78 -9.51
CA THR A 176 3.92 6.12 -9.71
C THR A 176 4.09 4.66 -10.10
N ARG A 177 5.11 4.34 -10.91
CA ARG A 177 5.44 2.95 -11.25
C ARG A 177 5.97 2.18 -10.05
N HIS A 178 6.78 2.80 -9.20
CA HIS A 178 7.20 2.19 -7.94
C HIS A 178 6.00 1.90 -7.02
N TYR A 179 5.03 2.81 -6.94
CA TYR A 179 3.78 2.58 -6.23
C TYR A 179 3.01 1.39 -6.82
N MET A 180 2.88 1.32 -8.15
CA MET A 180 2.21 0.20 -8.82
C MET A 180 2.91 -1.15 -8.56
N ALA A 181 4.25 -1.16 -8.58
CA ALA A 181 5.04 -2.34 -8.22
C ALA A 181 4.73 -2.80 -6.78
N ARG A 182 4.72 -1.88 -5.81
CA ARG A 182 4.34 -2.18 -4.43
C ARG A 182 2.91 -2.72 -4.32
N ALA A 183 1.96 -2.10 -5.02
CA ALA A 183 0.56 -2.52 -5.01
C ALA A 183 0.36 -3.94 -5.59
N MET A 184 1.17 -4.35 -6.56
CA MET A 184 1.19 -5.74 -7.04
C MET A 184 1.85 -6.69 -6.04
N ILE A 185 2.92 -6.26 -5.36
CA ILE A 185 3.52 -7.04 -4.27
C ILE A 185 2.49 -7.26 -3.15
N TYR A 186 1.77 -6.23 -2.72
CA TYR A 186 0.73 -6.35 -1.68
C TYR A 186 -0.36 -7.35 -2.06
N ARG A 187 -0.80 -7.38 -3.32
CA ARG A 187 -1.73 -8.40 -3.81
C ARG A 187 -1.14 -9.80 -3.69
N ASP A 188 0.11 -10.00 -4.11
CA ASP A 188 0.74 -11.31 -4.06
C ASP A 188 0.98 -11.76 -2.59
N ILE A 189 1.26 -10.83 -1.68
CA ILE A 189 1.30 -11.08 -0.22
C ILE A 189 -0.07 -11.52 0.30
N VAL A 190 -1.15 -10.82 -0.07
CA VAL A 190 -2.53 -11.21 0.30
C VAL A 190 -2.85 -12.64 -0.14
N LEU A 191 -2.44 -13.03 -1.36
CA LEU A 191 -2.64 -14.38 -1.85
C LEU A 191 -1.82 -15.40 -1.04
N ALA A 192 -0.55 -15.10 -0.76
CA ALA A 192 0.33 -15.95 0.04
C ALA A 192 -0.14 -16.11 1.49
N ALA A 193 -0.69 -15.05 2.09
CA ALA A 193 -1.28 -15.05 3.42
C ALA A 193 -2.60 -15.84 3.51
N GLY A 194 -3.05 -16.47 2.42
CA GLY A 194 -4.29 -17.26 2.43
C GLY A 194 -5.57 -16.42 2.33
N ALA A 195 -5.47 -15.16 1.89
CA ALA A 195 -6.62 -14.25 1.75
C ALA A 195 -7.05 -14.08 0.28
N GLY A 196 -7.00 -15.16 -0.50
CA GLY A 196 -7.37 -15.18 -1.92
C GLY A 196 -8.87 -15.05 -2.19
N PRO A 197 -9.29 -14.84 -3.46
CA PRO A 197 -10.68 -14.52 -3.81
C PRO A 197 -11.70 -15.61 -3.46
N ASN A 198 -11.28 -16.88 -3.40
CA ASN A 198 -12.15 -18.03 -3.14
C ASN A 198 -12.28 -18.38 -1.65
N ILE A 199 -11.61 -17.64 -0.78
CA ILE A 199 -11.66 -17.85 0.67
C ILE A 199 -12.86 -17.08 1.24
N PRO A 200 -13.56 -17.58 2.27
CA PRO A 200 -14.59 -16.81 2.95
C PRO A 200 -14.02 -15.53 3.59
N ASP A 201 -14.78 -14.42 3.54
CA ASP A 201 -14.28 -13.11 3.98
C ASP A 201 -13.80 -13.08 5.44
N HIS A 202 -14.43 -13.84 6.34
CA HIS A 202 -14.00 -13.94 7.73
C HIS A 202 -12.64 -14.64 7.86
N GLU A 203 -12.43 -15.74 7.14
CA GLU A 203 -11.15 -16.46 7.09
C GLU A 203 -10.05 -15.58 6.46
N LYS A 204 -10.36 -14.81 5.40
CA LYS A 204 -9.39 -13.85 4.83
C LYS A 204 -8.92 -12.85 5.89
N LEU A 205 -9.86 -12.22 6.61
CA LEU A 205 -9.50 -11.19 7.58
C LEU A 205 -8.73 -11.77 8.76
N GLU A 206 -9.11 -12.95 9.26
CA GLU A 206 -8.37 -13.64 10.31
C GLU A 206 -6.94 -13.99 9.86
N ALA A 207 -6.79 -14.50 8.64
CA ALA A 207 -5.50 -14.84 8.07
C ALA A 207 -4.60 -13.60 7.90
N LEU A 208 -5.13 -12.48 7.39
CA LEU A 208 -4.38 -11.22 7.30
C LEU A 208 -4.01 -10.63 8.66
N LEU A 209 -4.90 -10.74 9.63
CA LEU A 209 -4.66 -10.29 10.99
C LEU A 209 -3.51 -11.10 11.63
N ASP A 210 -3.56 -12.44 11.54
CA ASP A 210 -2.48 -13.29 12.06
C ASP A 210 -1.16 -13.05 11.33
N TRP A 211 -1.22 -12.99 9.99
CA TRP A 211 -0.06 -12.73 9.15
C TRP A 211 0.61 -11.40 9.52
N THR A 212 -0.19 -10.34 9.74
CA THR A 212 0.34 -9.02 10.10
C THR A 212 0.97 -9.05 11.48
N PHE A 213 0.32 -9.69 12.45
CA PHE A 213 0.86 -9.84 13.81
C PHE A 213 2.21 -10.56 13.81
N VAL A 214 2.34 -11.64 13.04
CA VAL A 214 3.57 -12.43 12.93
C VAL A 214 4.67 -11.69 12.17
N ASN A 215 4.32 -11.04 11.07
CA ASN A 215 5.29 -10.44 10.15
C ASN A 215 5.62 -8.98 10.45
N VAL A 216 4.89 -8.29 11.32
CA VAL A 216 5.14 -6.89 11.68
C VAL A 216 4.99 -6.76 13.19
N SER A 217 6.12 -6.86 13.90
CA SER A 217 6.09 -6.84 15.36
C SER A 217 6.92 -5.70 15.97
N ALA A 218 6.49 -5.25 17.14
CA ALA A 218 6.97 -4.03 17.80
C ALA A 218 8.30 -4.19 18.55
N HIS A 219 9.01 -5.30 18.34
CA HIS A 219 10.04 -5.70 19.32
C HIS A 219 11.27 -4.78 19.34
N PHE A 220 11.42 -3.86 18.39
CA PHE A 220 12.62 -3.03 18.22
C PHE A 220 12.61 -1.66 18.91
N GLU A 221 11.56 -1.29 19.64
CA GLU A 221 11.62 -0.05 20.45
C GLU A 221 12.55 -0.13 21.68
N ARG A 222 13.23 -1.26 21.90
CA ARG A 222 14.22 -1.40 22.98
C ARG A 222 15.63 -1.46 22.41
N GLU A 223 16.54 -0.71 23.05
CA GLU A 223 17.98 -0.80 22.82
C GLU A 223 18.39 -2.28 22.82
N VAL A 224 19.05 -2.74 21.75
CA VAL A 224 19.64 -4.08 21.69
C VAL A 224 21.12 -3.90 21.95
N PRO A 225 21.68 -4.15 23.14
CA PRO A 225 23.12 -4.13 23.31
C PRO A 225 23.78 -5.13 22.33
N PRO A 226 24.80 -4.74 21.54
CA PRO A 226 25.61 -3.52 21.59
C PRO A 226 25.17 -2.37 20.67
N TYR A 227 24.04 -2.48 19.96
CA TYR A 227 23.50 -1.51 19.01
C TYR A 227 22.59 -0.50 19.73
N PRO A 228 23.09 0.70 20.08
CA PRO A 228 22.41 1.56 21.04
C PRO A 228 21.07 2.07 20.54
N ARG A 229 20.78 2.04 19.22
CA ARG A 229 19.46 2.36 18.64
C ARG A 229 19.24 1.69 17.28
N LEU A 230 18.42 0.65 17.23
CA LEU A 230 17.60 0.40 16.04
C LEU A 230 16.39 1.33 16.17
N VAL A 231 16.54 2.60 15.76
CA VAL A 231 15.39 3.51 15.74
C VAL A 231 14.39 2.94 14.74
N ASP A 232 13.15 2.66 15.15
CA ASP A 232 12.12 2.32 14.19
C ASP A 232 11.80 3.56 13.34
N TYR A 233 11.98 3.43 12.03
CA TYR A 233 11.68 4.50 11.09
C TYR A 233 10.33 4.26 10.48
N ASN A 234 9.48 5.27 10.48
CA ASN A 234 8.27 5.23 9.66
C ASN A 234 8.62 4.90 8.20
N ASP A 235 7.85 3.97 7.63
CA ASP A 235 8.04 3.48 6.27
C ASP A 235 6.70 3.21 5.60
N VAL A 236 6.70 3.09 4.28
CA VAL A 236 5.55 2.53 3.56
C VAL A 236 5.34 1.07 3.98
N PRO A 237 4.11 0.53 3.87
CA PRO A 237 3.78 -0.83 4.32
C PRO A 237 4.78 -1.91 3.86
N LEU A 238 5.26 -1.87 2.61
CA LEU A 238 6.25 -2.83 2.14
C LEU A 238 7.57 -2.76 2.94
N GLY A 239 8.06 -1.55 3.24
CA GLY A 239 9.29 -1.39 4.03
C GLY A 239 9.16 -1.95 5.45
N LEU A 240 7.98 -1.77 6.06
CA LEU A 240 7.62 -2.37 7.35
C LEU A 240 7.66 -3.91 7.29
N MET A 241 7.01 -4.49 6.28
CA MET A 241 6.99 -5.95 6.07
C MET A 241 8.38 -6.53 5.78
N LEU A 242 9.21 -5.83 5.02
CA LEU A 242 10.57 -6.28 4.69
C LEU A 242 11.45 -6.36 5.93
N ARG A 243 11.39 -5.34 6.79
CA ARG A 243 12.09 -5.34 8.09
C ARG A 243 11.47 -6.32 9.07
N GLY A 244 10.18 -6.57 8.91
CA GLY A 244 9.39 -7.38 9.82
C GLY A 244 9.19 -6.73 11.18
N MET A 245 9.06 -5.39 11.21
CA MET A 245 9.02 -4.60 12.44
C MET A 245 8.04 -3.43 12.31
N GLY A 246 7.32 -3.13 13.39
CA GLY A 246 6.50 -1.92 13.49
C GLY A 246 5.64 -1.87 14.76
N ASP A 247 5.35 -0.65 15.23
CA ASP A 247 4.42 -0.40 16.33
C ASP A 247 2.96 -0.55 15.90
N CYS A 248 2.05 -0.21 16.83
CA CYS A 248 0.60 -0.33 16.64
C CYS A 248 0.10 0.35 15.36
N ASP A 249 0.55 1.56 15.06
CA ASP A 249 0.10 2.29 13.88
C ASP A 249 0.68 1.74 12.57
N ARG A 250 1.95 1.32 12.59
CA ARG A 250 2.62 0.65 11.47
C ARG A 250 1.95 -0.68 11.14
N SER A 251 1.61 -1.47 12.15
CA SER A 251 0.88 -2.73 12.02
C SER A 251 -0.52 -2.52 11.46
N VAL A 252 -1.23 -1.50 11.94
CA VAL A 252 -2.54 -1.09 11.41
C VAL A 252 -2.45 -0.65 9.97
N TRP A 253 -1.43 0.11 9.60
CA TRP A 253 -1.25 0.53 8.22
C TRP A 253 -1.01 -0.67 7.30
N VAL A 254 -0.14 -1.61 7.70
CA VAL A 254 0.07 -2.86 6.97
C VAL A 254 -1.23 -3.65 6.80
N LEU A 255 -1.97 -3.87 7.89
CA LEU A 255 -3.24 -4.61 7.83
C LEU A 255 -4.26 -3.89 6.93
N ALA A 256 -4.44 -2.58 7.05
CA ALA A 256 -5.39 -1.83 6.24
C ALA A 256 -5.04 -1.88 4.75
N THR A 257 -3.75 -1.78 4.41
CA THR A 257 -3.26 -1.93 3.03
C THR A 257 -3.56 -3.33 2.49
N LEU A 258 -3.21 -4.39 3.23
CA LEU A 258 -3.45 -5.77 2.80
C LEU A 258 -4.95 -6.08 2.70
N ALA A 259 -5.76 -5.63 3.66
CA ALA A 259 -7.21 -5.82 3.65
C ALA A 259 -7.86 -5.22 2.40
N TRP A 260 -7.44 -4.03 1.97
CA TRP A 260 -7.93 -3.44 0.73
C TRP A 260 -7.54 -4.26 -0.50
N HIS A 261 -6.30 -4.76 -0.56
CA HIS A 261 -5.86 -5.64 -1.65
C HIS A 261 -6.58 -7.00 -1.64
N ALA A 262 -7.09 -7.44 -0.48
CA ALA A 262 -7.95 -8.61 -0.34
C ALA A 262 -9.43 -8.37 -0.66
N GLY A 263 -9.80 -7.11 -0.94
CA GLY A 263 -11.15 -6.75 -1.38
C GLY A 263 -11.93 -5.90 -0.40
N PHE A 264 -11.45 -5.72 0.84
CA PHE A 264 -12.17 -5.03 1.89
C PHE A 264 -12.14 -3.51 1.77
N GLU A 265 -13.09 -2.86 2.43
CA GLU A 265 -12.96 -1.45 2.81
C GLU A 265 -12.27 -1.40 4.18
N ALA A 266 -11.26 -0.55 4.33
CA ALA A 266 -10.41 -0.50 5.52
C ALA A 266 -10.02 0.94 5.86
N ASN A 267 -10.10 1.27 7.15
CA ASN A 267 -9.71 2.56 7.72
C ASN A 267 -8.60 2.36 8.75
N ILE A 268 -7.78 3.39 8.92
CA ILE A 268 -6.80 3.48 10.01
C ILE A 268 -7.45 4.29 11.14
N VAL A 269 -7.30 3.83 12.38
CA VAL A 269 -7.91 4.48 13.53
C VAL A 269 -6.88 4.69 14.63
N TYR A 270 -6.70 5.94 15.05
CA TYR A 270 -5.87 6.29 16.20
C TYR A 270 -6.72 6.52 17.44
N LEU A 271 -6.32 5.92 18.56
CA LEU A 271 -7.02 5.96 19.83
C LEU A 271 -6.40 6.97 20.79
N HIS A 272 -7.23 7.87 21.31
CA HIS A 272 -6.80 8.97 22.18
C HIS A 272 -7.54 8.92 23.52
N ARG A 273 -6.80 9.16 24.61
CA ARG A 273 -7.42 9.29 25.94
C ARG A 273 -8.23 10.57 26.10
N THR A 274 -7.80 11.64 25.43
CA THR A 274 -8.46 12.94 25.42
C THR A 274 -8.26 13.64 24.07
N ILE A 275 -9.12 14.62 23.77
CA ILE A 275 -8.98 15.44 22.57
C ILE A 275 -7.67 16.24 22.66
N GLY A 276 -6.77 16.02 21.69
CA GLY A 276 -5.49 16.74 21.59
C GLY A 276 -4.28 15.97 22.13
N ALA A 277 -4.49 14.85 22.83
CA ALA A 277 -3.39 13.99 23.27
C ALA A 277 -2.69 13.28 22.10
N ILE A 278 -1.46 12.84 22.32
CA ILE A 278 -0.80 11.85 21.44
C ILE A 278 -1.61 10.55 21.51
N SER A 279 -1.69 9.83 20.39
CA SER A 279 -2.37 8.54 20.37
C SER A 279 -1.61 7.55 21.25
N PHE A 280 -2.33 6.78 22.06
CA PHE A 280 -1.70 5.74 22.89
C PHE A 280 -1.73 4.36 22.23
N HIS A 281 -2.61 4.17 21.24
CA HIS A 281 -2.74 2.95 20.46
C HIS A 281 -3.34 3.24 19.09
N ALA A 282 -3.26 2.29 18.17
CA ALA A 282 -3.94 2.35 16.88
C ALA A 282 -4.58 1.00 16.56
N VAL A 283 -5.73 1.04 15.89
CA VAL A 283 -6.46 -0.13 15.37
C VAL A 283 -6.89 0.14 13.93
N ALA A 284 -7.20 -0.91 13.17
CA ALA A 284 -7.90 -0.80 11.90
C ALA A 284 -9.42 -0.87 12.12
N GLU A 285 -10.19 -0.33 11.19
CA GLU A 285 -11.62 -0.60 11.09
C GLU A 285 -11.90 -1.17 9.69
N ILE A 286 -12.40 -2.41 9.63
CA ILE A 286 -12.53 -3.17 8.38
C ILE A 286 -13.97 -3.61 8.20
N LYS A 287 -14.52 -3.42 7.00
CA LYS A 287 -15.87 -3.86 6.65
C LYS A 287 -15.88 -5.35 6.29
N LEU A 288 -16.44 -6.16 7.19
CA LEU A 288 -16.59 -7.61 7.06
C LEU A 288 -18.07 -7.99 6.99
N ASN A 289 -18.49 -8.74 5.97
CA ASN A 289 -19.87 -9.21 5.80
C ASN A 289 -20.92 -8.07 5.94
N GLY A 290 -20.62 -6.89 5.39
CA GLY A 290 -21.50 -5.73 5.45
C GLY A 290 -21.44 -4.92 6.75
N ARG A 291 -20.68 -5.34 7.77
CA ARG A 291 -20.52 -4.64 9.05
C ARG A 291 -19.09 -4.19 9.27
N TRP A 292 -18.91 -3.00 9.83
CA TRP A 292 -17.60 -2.54 10.29
C TRP A 292 -17.20 -3.23 11.58
N ARG A 293 -15.92 -3.60 11.68
CA ARG A 293 -15.30 -4.26 12.83
C ARG A 293 -14.00 -3.54 13.18
N ALA A 294 -13.78 -3.27 14.47
CA ALA A 294 -12.46 -2.87 14.94
C ALA A 294 -11.53 -4.10 14.91
N VAL A 295 -10.30 -3.89 14.45
CA VAL A 295 -9.29 -4.93 14.29
C VAL A 295 -7.97 -4.41 14.80
N ASP A 296 -7.40 -5.09 15.79
CA ASP A 296 -6.14 -4.71 16.42
C ASP A 296 -5.05 -5.71 15.98
N PRO A 297 -4.27 -5.39 14.93
CA PRO A 297 -3.18 -6.24 14.47
C PRO A 297 -2.01 -6.31 15.43
N TYR A 298 -1.87 -5.33 16.31
CA TYR A 298 -0.77 -5.28 17.27
C TYR A 298 -0.98 -6.29 18.40
N ASN A 299 -2.24 -6.46 18.82
CA ASN A 299 -2.64 -7.44 19.83
C ASN A 299 -3.32 -8.67 19.23
N ASN A 300 -3.24 -8.90 17.91
CA ASN A 300 -3.90 -10.01 17.20
C ASN A 300 -5.38 -10.20 17.56
N ARG A 301 -6.16 -9.12 17.66
CA ARG A 301 -7.53 -9.14 18.17
C ARG A 301 -8.53 -8.63 17.14
N LEU A 302 -9.61 -9.40 16.94
CA LEU A 302 -10.77 -8.99 16.15
C LEU A 302 -11.93 -8.71 17.11
N TYR A 303 -12.54 -7.54 17.01
CA TYR A 303 -13.69 -7.15 17.81
C TYR A 303 -14.98 -7.46 17.05
N ASP A 304 -16.05 -7.84 17.77
CA ASP A 304 -17.39 -8.01 17.20
C ASP A 304 -18.11 -6.67 16.93
N GLU A 305 -17.51 -5.56 17.34
CA GLU A 305 -18.07 -4.21 17.27
C GLU A 305 -17.20 -3.31 16.39
N SER A 306 -17.82 -2.29 15.78
CA SER A 306 -17.11 -1.22 15.09
C SER A 306 -16.48 -0.23 16.08
N VAL A 307 -15.62 0.67 15.61
CA VAL A 307 -15.02 1.70 16.47
C VAL A 307 -16.09 2.63 17.04
N ILE A 308 -17.13 2.96 16.25
CA ILE A 308 -18.27 3.76 16.72
C ILE A 308 -19.07 3.02 17.79
N GLU A 309 -19.29 1.71 17.64
CA GLU A 309 -20.00 0.90 18.64
C GLU A 309 -19.19 0.84 19.95
N LEU A 310 -17.90 0.53 19.88
CA LEU A 310 -16.98 0.51 21.03
C LEU A 310 -16.90 1.88 21.72
N SER A 311 -16.86 2.99 20.97
CA SER A 311 -16.75 4.33 21.55
C SER A 311 -17.86 4.72 22.54
N LYS A 312 -18.99 4.00 22.52
CA LYS A 312 -20.14 4.27 23.40
C LYS A 312 -19.95 3.73 24.81
N HIS A 313 -19.10 2.71 25.00
CA HIS A 313 -18.96 2.00 26.27
C HIS A 313 -17.51 1.71 26.67
N ASP A 314 -16.58 1.68 25.71
CA ASP A 314 -15.15 1.54 25.96
C ASP A 314 -14.45 2.92 25.96
N PRO A 315 -13.93 3.39 27.12
CA PRO A 315 -13.22 4.66 27.24
C PRO A 315 -12.02 4.80 26.29
N ASP A 316 -11.37 3.70 25.92
CA ASP A 316 -10.20 3.71 25.03
C ASP A 316 -10.57 4.09 23.58
N PHE A 317 -11.83 3.86 23.19
CA PHE A 317 -12.35 4.18 21.86
C PHE A 317 -13.11 5.51 21.81
N LYS A 318 -13.33 6.16 22.96
CA LYS A 318 -14.18 7.34 23.07
C LYS A 318 -13.77 8.46 22.12
N TYR A 319 -12.47 8.76 22.01
CA TYR A 319 -11.95 9.85 21.18
C TYR A 319 -11.21 9.35 19.93
N ALA A 320 -11.66 8.22 19.37
CA ALA A 320 -11.06 7.61 18.20
C ALA A 320 -11.05 8.56 16.98
N ARG A 321 -9.97 8.50 16.19
CA ARG A 321 -9.80 9.27 14.96
C ARG A 321 -9.68 8.33 13.77
N VAL A 322 -10.74 8.28 12.96
CA VAL A 322 -10.84 7.47 11.74
C VAL A 322 -10.22 8.21 10.57
N MET A 323 -9.42 7.50 9.79
CA MET A 323 -8.71 8.04 8.64
C MET A 323 -8.95 7.18 7.40
N PHE A 324 -9.52 7.81 6.39
CA PHE A 324 -9.85 7.20 5.11
C PHE A 324 -8.66 7.40 4.16
N ASN A 325 -8.12 6.30 3.62
CA ASN A 325 -6.94 6.18 2.75
C ASN A 325 -5.69 5.63 3.46
N PRO A 326 -5.40 4.33 3.37
CA PRO A 326 -4.12 3.77 3.75
C PRO A 326 -3.09 3.77 2.60
N PHE A 327 -3.28 4.54 1.52
CA PHE A 327 -2.41 4.50 0.34
C PHE A 327 -1.67 5.80 0.08
N GLU A 328 -0.63 5.64 -0.73
CA GLU A 328 0.18 6.72 -1.24
C GLU A 328 -0.61 7.56 -2.27
N PRO A 329 -0.30 8.86 -2.39
CA PRO A 329 -1.09 9.78 -3.20
C PRO A 329 -1.14 9.43 -4.70
N GLU A 330 -0.15 8.70 -5.20
CA GLU A 330 -0.06 8.19 -6.57
C GLU A 330 -1.29 7.35 -6.95
N GLY A 331 -1.90 6.64 -6.01
CA GLY A 331 -3.11 5.85 -6.25
C GLY A 331 -4.33 6.70 -6.64
N LEU A 332 -4.29 8.02 -6.43
CA LEU A 332 -5.39 8.94 -6.76
C LEU A 332 -5.39 9.37 -8.24
N LEU A 333 -4.31 9.10 -8.97
CA LEU A 333 -4.07 9.64 -10.31
C LEU A 333 -4.99 9.03 -11.39
N PRO A 334 -5.52 9.84 -12.34
CA PRO A 334 -6.38 9.34 -13.41
C PRO A 334 -5.71 8.25 -14.26
N ALA A 335 -4.43 8.41 -14.61
CA ALA A 335 -3.71 7.44 -15.41
C ALA A 335 -3.51 6.09 -14.68
N VAL A 336 -3.49 6.08 -13.34
CA VAL A 336 -3.45 4.84 -12.54
C VAL A 336 -4.77 4.09 -12.62
N LYS A 337 -5.91 4.79 -12.78
CA LYS A 337 -7.22 4.14 -13.05
C LYS A 337 -7.19 3.34 -14.36
N VAL A 338 -6.57 3.89 -15.41
CA VAL A 338 -6.39 3.19 -16.68
C VAL A 338 -5.46 1.98 -16.51
N ALA A 339 -4.33 2.16 -15.81
CA ALA A 339 -3.43 1.06 -15.51
C ALA A 339 -4.12 -0.05 -14.70
N GLU A 340 -5.03 0.28 -13.78
CA GLU A 340 -5.84 -0.71 -13.07
C GLU A 340 -6.80 -1.45 -14.01
N MET A 341 -7.53 -0.73 -14.87
CA MET A 341 -8.44 -1.34 -15.84
C MET A 341 -7.72 -2.38 -16.70
N ILE A 342 -6.52 -2.03 -17.17
CA ILE A 342 -5.65 -2.93 -17.96
C ILE A 342 -5.11 -4.06 -17.09
N GLY A 343 -4.59 -3.75 -15.91
CA GLY A 343 -3.99 -4.72 -14.99
C GLY A 343 -4.95 -5.83 -14.58
N ARG A 344 -6.24 -5.54 -14.47
CA ARG A 344 -7.29 -6.51 -14.16
C ARG A 344 -7.50 -7.57 -15.26
N PHE A 345 -7.06 -7.33 -16.50
CA PHE A 345 -7.04 -8.35 -17.55
C PHE A 345 -5.96 -9.41 -17.32
N TYR A 346 -4.84 -9.05 -16.66
CA TYR A 346 -3.73 -9.98 -16.36
C TYR A 346 -3.87 -10.62 -14.98
N ALA A 347 -4.31 -9.82 -14.00
CA ALA A 347 -4.43 -10.18 -12.61
C ALA A 347 -5.82 -9.77 -12.10
N PRO A 348 -6.83 -10.64 -12.23
CA PRO A 348 -8.15 -10.40 -11.67
C PRO A 348 -8.05 -10.04 -10.19
N GLY A 349 -8.73 -8.97 -9.79
CA GLY A 349 -8.67 -8.41 -8.43
C GLY A 349 -7.51 -7.47 -8.14
N GLN A 350 -6.60 -7.19 -9.11
CA GLN A 350 -5.60 -6.15 -8.92
C GLN A 350 -6.28 -4.79 -8.69
N ARG A 351 -5.82 -4.12 -7.62
CA ARG A 351 -6.20 -2.76 -7.29
C ARG A 351 -4.95 -1.88 -7.31
N LEU A 352 -5.04 -0.74 -7.97
CA LEU A 352 -3.99 0.29 -8.10
C LEU A 352 -4.59 1.68 -7.90
N PHE A 353 -5.84 1.90 -8.29
CA PHE A 353 -6.50 3.19 -8.18
C PHE A 353 -7.36 3.24 -6.92
N PHE A 354 -7.21 4.32 -6.16
CA PHE A 354 -7.99 4.57 -4.96
C PHE A 354 -9.00 5.69 -5.19
N ASP A 355 -10.28 5.37 -5.02
CA ASP A 355 -11.37 6.34 -4.99
C ASP A 355 -11.55 6.80 -3.54
N ILE A 356 -11.19 8.05 -3.22
CA ILE A 356 -11.32 8.58 -1.85
C ILE A 356 -12.78 8.73 -1.41
N GLN A 357 -13.70 8.98 -2.34
CA GLN A 357 -15.10 9.22 -2.05
C GLN A 357 -15.80 7.93 -1.64
N LYS A 358 -15.45 6.80 -2.26
CA LYS A 358 -16.07 5.50 -2.01
C LYS A 358 -16.04 5.04 -0.53
N PRO A 359 -14.88 4.99 0.17
CA PRO A 359 -14.84 4.55 1.57
C PRO A 359 -15.58 5.52 2.48
N VAL A 360 -15.46 6.84 2.26
CA VAL A 360 -16.21 7.85 3.05
C VAL A 360 -17.71 7.68 2.86
N LYS A 361 -18.17 7.55 1.62
CA LYS A 361 -19.59 7.36 1.30
C LYS A 361 -20.14 6.06 1.90
N THR A 362 -19.36 4.99 1.84
CA THR A 362 -19.71 3.69 2.43
C THR A 362 -19.81 3.79 3.94
N PHE A 363 -18.82 4.41 4.60
CA PHE A 363 -18.82 4.63 6.04
C PHE A 363 -20.01 5.48 6.49
N VAL A 364 -20.30 6.58 5.78
CA VAL A 364 -21.46 7.44 6.06
C VAL A 364 -22.76 6.67 5.90
N ALA A 365 -22.89 5.90 4.82
CA ALA A 365 -24.07 5.08 4.57
C ALA A 365 -24.28 4.07 5.71
N ASP A 366 -23.26 3.30 6.08
CA ASP A 366 -23.43 2.22 7.04
C ASP A 366 -23.66 2.70 8.48
N HIS A 367 -23.06 3.83 8.87
CA HIS A 367 -23.12 4.31 10.26
C HIS A 367 -24.17 5.40 10.51
N PHE A 368 -24.54 6.19 9.51
CA PHE A 368 -25.36 7.40 9.71
C PHE A 368 -26.61 7.43 8.85
N SER A 369 -26.80 6.50 7.90
CA SER A 369 -27.98 6.57 7.05
C SER A 369 -29.25 6.29 7.82
N GLY A 370 -29.35 5.27 8.69
CA GLY A 370 -30.66 4.89 9.24
C GLY A 370 -31.71 4.74 8.12
N LYS A 371 -32.82 5.52 8.17
CA LYS A 371 -33.81 5.67 7.06
C LYS A 371 -33.61 6.94 6.20
N ASN A 372 -32.49 7.63 6.33
CA ASN A 372 -32.24 8.92 5.70
C ASN A 372 -32.03 8.78 4.18
N PRO A 373 -32.48 9.78 3.39
CA PRO A 373 -32.39 9.75 1.93
C PRO A 373 -30.94 9.83 1.43
N GLN A 374 -30.72 9.35 0.20
CA GLN A 374 -29.43 9.40 -0.51
C GLN A 374 -28.77 10.79 -0.47
N GLU A 375 -29.57 11.86 -0.50
CA GLU A 375 -29.13 13.24 -0.37
C GLU A 375 -28.34 13.53 0.91
N TYR A 376 -28.72 12.92 2.05
CA TYR A 376 -28.00 13.09 3.30
C TYR A 376 -26.61 12.46 3.24
N ILE A 377 -26.51 11.26 2.64
CA ILE A 377 -25.25 10.54 2.47
C ILE A 377 -24.32 11.37 1.60
N ASP A 378 -24.80 11.86 0.46
CA ASP A 378 -23.99 12.64 -0.49
C ASP A 378 -23.53 13.97 0.12
N ARG A 379 -24.42 14.71 0.79
CA ARG A 379 -24.07 15.96 1.46
C ARG A 379 -23.04 15.76 2.58
N THR A 380 -23.24 14.75 3.42
CA THR A 380 -22.33 14.46 4.54
C THR A 380 -20.97 13.98 4.05
N THR A 381 -20.95 13.13 3.01
CA THR A 381 -19.73 12.70 2.33
C THR A 381 -18.96 13.89 1.77
N ALA A 382 -19.65 14.79 1.05
CA ALA A 382 -19.04 15.97 0.47
C ALA A 382 -18.45 16.91 1.55
N GLN A 383 -19.14 17.07 2.68
CA GLN A 383 -18.64 17.85 3.82
C GLN A 383 -17.40 17.21 4.44
N ILE A 384 -17.42 15.90 4.71
CA ILE A 384 -16.27 15.18 5.27
C ILE A 384 -15.05 15.34 4.36
N LEU A 385 -15.19 15.06 3.06
CA LEU A 385 -14.11 15.24 2.08
C LEU A 385 -13.64 16.69 2.04
N LEU A 386 -14.56 17.66 2.10
CA LEU A 386 -14.23 19.08 2.05
C LEU A 386 -13.36 19.51 3.23
N HIS A 387 -13.72 19.13 4.45
CA HIS A 387 -13.02 19.50 5.67
C HIS A 387 -11.72 18.72 5.81
N THR A 388 -11.71 17.41 5.56
CA THR A 388 -10.50 16.59 5.63
C THR A 388 -9.46 16.99 4.57
N SER A 389 -9.87 17.40 3.37
CA SER A 389 -8.95 17.95 2.36
C SER A 389 -8.30 19.26 2.81
N ARG A 390 -8.82 19.92 3.85
CA ARG A 390 -8.23 21.13 4.46
C ARG A 390 -7.43 20.82 5.72
N GLY A 391 -7.23 19.53 6.03
CA GLY A 391 -6.58 19.08 7.27
C GLY A 391 -7.43 19.29 8.53
N GLU A 392 -8.72 19.59 8.38
CA GLU A 392 -9.63 19.83 9.49
C GLU A 392 -10.13 18.52 10.09
N LEU A 393 -10.38 18.53 11.40
CA LEU A 393 -10.95 17.41 12.14
C LEU A 393 -12.49 17.51 12.07
N VAL A 394 -13.15 16.46 11.60
CA VAL A 394 -14.62 16.42 11.51
C VAL A 394 -15.17 15.56 12.63
N ARG A 395 -16.00 16.11 13.51
CA ARG A 395 -16.67 15.33 14.55
C ARG A 395 -17.91 14.64 13.99
N LEU A 396 -18.08 13.36 14.28
CA LEU A 396 -19.27 12.61 13.88
C LEU A 396 -20.47 12.94 14.77
N PRO A 397 -21.67 13.16 14.21
CA PRO A 397 -22.87 13.37 15.01
C PRO A 397 -23.18 12.16 15.88
N GLY A 398 -23.42 12.36 17.19
CA GLY A 398 -23.85 11.30 18.10
C GLY A 398 -22.75 10.34 18.58
N ALA A 399 -21.48 10.60 18.26
CA ALA A 399 -20.34 9.89 18.82
C ALA A 399 -19.18 10.86 19.11
N ASP A 400 -18.32 10.53 20.06
CA ASP A 400 -17.06 11.24 20.29
C ASP A 400 -15.94 10.79 19.32
N VAL A 401 -16.33 10.18 18.20
CA VAL A 401 -15.43 9.76 17.11
C VAL A 401 -15.23 10.90 16.13
N PHE A 402 -14.00 11.04 15.66
CA PHE A 402 -13.61 12.07 14.71
C PHE A 402 -13.07 11.46 13.42
N ILE A 403 -13.21 12.20 12.33
CA ILE A 403 -12.62 11.88 11.04
C ILE A 403 -11.50 12.86 10.76
N ARG A 404 -10.37 12.34 10.26
CA ARG A 404 -9.25 13.13 9.78
C ARG A 404 -8.66 12.50 8.52
N ARG A 405 -7.99 13.31 7.69
CA ARG A 405 -7.13 12.77 6.63
C ARG A 405 -5.92 12.03 7.22
N TRP A 406 -5.53 10.91 6.60
CA TRP A 406 -4.25 10.27 6.84
C TRP A 406 -3.14 11.04 6.12
N ASP A 407 -2.47 11.96 6.81
CA ASP A 407 -1.42 12.78 6.21
C ASP A 407 -0.08 12.03 6.05
N HIS A 408 0.09 10.90 6.73
CA HIS A 408 1.37 10.21 6.84
C HIS A 408 1.95 9.71 5.50
N PRO A 409 1.17 9.14 4.54
CA PRO A 409 1.70 8.74 3.24
C PRO A 409 2.26 9.94 2.45
N PHE A 410 1.68 11.13 2.64
CA PHE A 410 2.16 12.35 1.99
C PHE A 410 3.44 12.89 2.63
N LEU A 411 3.54 12.83 3.97
CA LEU A 411 4.80 13.07 4.68
C LEU A 411 5.90 12.15 4.15
N LEU A 412 5.53 10.89 3.97
CA LEU A 412 6.42 9.84 3.56
C LEU A 412 6.88 10.00 2.10
N ARG A 413 6.03 10.50 1.20
CA ARG A 413 6.35 10.76 -0.22
C ARG A 413 7.66 11.52 -0.44
N VAL A 414 7.91 12.59 0.32
CA VAL A 414 9.14 13.39 0.20
C VAL A 414 10.39 12.55 0.45
N TYR A 415 10.31 11.61 1.39
CA TYR A 415 11.40 10.75 1.77
C TYR A 415 11.77 9.71 0.69
N TYR A 416 10.82 9.33 -0.17
CA TYR A 416 11.03 8.35 -1.24
C TYR A 416 11.30 8.96 -2.61
N TYR A 417 10.93 10.22 -2.82
CA TYR A 417 11.01 10.85 -4.14
C TYR A 417 12.45 10.96 -4.67
N GLU A 418 13.45 11.04 -3.78
CA GLU A 418 14.86 11.20 -4.16
C GLU A 418 15.76 10.09 -3.62
N ASP A 419 15.19 8.91 -3.32
CA ASP A 419 15.93 7.82 -2.67
C ASP A 419 16.59 8.23 -1.33
N MET A 420 16.30 9.42 -0.80
CA MET A 420 16.94 10.06 0.33
C MET A 420 16.88 9.19 1.59
N TRP A 421 15.70 8.68 1.93
CA TRP A 421 15.57 7.72 3.02
C TRP A 421 16.00 6.32 2.68
N ARG A 422 15.96 5.93 1.40
CA ARG A 422 16.51 4.65 0.98
C ARG A 422 18.02 4.64 1.23
N LEU A 423 18.73 5.69 0.84
CA LEU A 423 20.17 5.88 1.06
C LEU A 423 20.49 5.96 2.56
N LYS A 424 19.72 6.72 3.33
CA LYS A 424 19.88 6.75 4.80
C LYS A 424 19.65 5.38 5.43
N LYS A 425 18.62 4.62 5.01
CA LYS A 425 18.37 3.24 5.48
C LYS A 425 19.44 2.27 5.00
N GLU A 426 19.96 2.39 3.79
CA GLU A 426 21.06 1.57 3.29
C GLU A 426 22.36 1.86 4.07
N ALA A 427 22.58 3.10 4.49
CA ALA A 427 23.72 3.46 5.33
C ALA A 427 23.54 2.99 6.79
N ASP A 428 22.37 3.23 7.39
CA ASP A 428 22.09 2.89 8.78
C ASP A 428 21.82 1.36 8.95
N PHE A 429 21.30 0.68 7.90
CA PHE A 429 20.96 -0.76 7.85
C PHE A 429 21.35 -1.40 6.51
N PRO A 430 22.66 -1.56 6.22
CA PRO A 430 23.14 -2.08 4.94
C PRO A 430 22.59 -3.49 4.62
N PHE A 431 22.28 -4.28 5.64
CA PHE A 431 21.69 -5.61 5.49
C PHE A 431 20.31 -5.58 4.81
N MET A 432 19.54 -4.50 4.93
CA MET A 432 18.20 -4.41 4.34
C MET A 432 18.23 -4.44 2.81
N LYS A 433 19.30 -3.92 2.20
CA LYS A 433 19.52 -4.01 0.76
C LYS A 433 19.68 -5.48 0.34
N THR A 434 20.48 -6.22 1.10
CA THR A 434 20.80 -7.62 0.87
C THR A 434 19.60 -8.52 1.10
N LEU A 435 18.83 -8.30 2.17
CA LEU A 435 17.65 -9.10 2.52
C LEU A 435 16.41 -8.76 1.69
N ARG A 436 16.39 -7.63 0.96
CA ARG A 436 15.20 -7.18 0.23
C ARG A 436 14.64 -8.26 -0.69
N ARG A 437 15.49 -8.84 -1.56
CA ARG A 437 15.03 -9.85 -2.52
C ARG A 437 14.49 -11.10 -1.85
N PRO A 438 15.24 -11.81 -0.97
CA PRO A 438 14.73 -13.00 -0.31
C PRO A 438 13.50 -12.71 0.55
N ARG A 439 13.39 -11.53 1.17
CA ARG A 439 12.16 -11.13 1.89
C ARG A 439 10.97 -10.93 0.97
N ILE A 440 11.12 -10.32 -0.22
CA ILE A 440 10.01 -10.24 -1.18
C ILE A 440 9.58 -11.65 -1.61
N ASP A 441 10.53 -12.54 -1.89
CA ASP A 441 10.24 -13.93 -2.25
C ASP A 441 9.45 -14.63 -1.11
N GLN A 442 9.90 -14.50 0.14
CA GLN A 442 9.22 -15.06 1.31
C GLN A 442 7.81 -14.50 1.50
N LEU A 443 7.68 -13.16 1.54
CA LEU A 443 6.40 -12.48 1.77
C LEU A 443 5.36 -12.81 0.69
N THR A 444 5.80 -13.11 -0.54
CA THR A 444 4.93 -13.48 -1.67
C THR A 444 4.75 -14.99 -1.84
N GLY A 445 5.12 -15.79 -0.84
CA GLY A 445 4.87 -17.24 -0.80
C GLY A 445 5.85 -18.09 -1.63
N ARG A 446 6.94 -17.50 -2.13
CA ARG A 446 8.02 -18.21 -2.83
C ARG A 446 9.06 -18.71 -1.81
N TYR A 447 8.61 -19.54 -0.89
CA TYR A 447 9.39 -19.95 0.29
C TYR A 447 10.67 -20.73 -0.05
N LYS A 448 10.63 -21.57 -1.09
CA LYS A 448 11.81 -22.31 -1.56
C LYS A 448 12.86 -21.37 -2.17
N GLU A 449 12.43 -20.45 -3.02
CA GLU A 449 13.28 -19.44 -3.63
C GLU A 449 13.87 -18.51 -2.56
N ALA A 450 13.06 -18.12 -1.57
CA ALA A 450 13.51 -17.34 -0.43
C ALA A 450 14.59 -18.07 0.38
N ALA A 451 14.37 -19.34 0.73
CA ALA A 451 15.36 -20.15 1.45
C ALA A 451 16.68 -20.30 0.69
N LEU A 452 16.62 -20.55 -0.62
CA LEU A 452 17.80 -20.60 -1.49
C LEU A 452 18.53 -19.25 -1.54
N ALA A 453 17.80 -18.16 -1.66
CA ALA A 453 18.36 -16.82 -1.67
C ALA A 453 18.98 -16.44 -0.31
N PHE A 454 18.35 -16.75 0.82
CA PHE A 454 18.94 -16.58 2.16
C PHE A 454 20.21 -17.42 2.35
N ALA A 455 20.26 -18.63 1.78
CA ALA A 455 21.42 -19.50 1.86
C ALA A 455 22.59 -19.01 0.99
N SER A 456 22.35 -18.51 -0.23
CA SER A 456 23.42 -18.00 -1.12
C SER A 456 24.10 -16.77 -0.53
N LEU A 457 23.31 -15.97 0.15
CA LEU A 457 23.65 -14.78 0.89
C LEU A 457 24.67 -14.99 2.05
N SER A 458 24.91 -16.23 2.46
CA SER A 458 25.91 -16.58 3.49
C SER A 458 27.36 -16.55 3.02
N ARG A 459 27.62 -16.44 1.71
CA ARG A 459 28.96 -16.62 1.11
C ARG A 459 29.68 -15.31 0.77
N ASP A 460 28.99 -14.18 0.71
CA ASP A 460 29.48 -12.95 0.06
C ASP A 460 30.03 -11.87 1.01
N GLY A 461 30.43 -12.23 2.24
CA GLY A 461 31.40 -11.46 3.04
C GLY A 461 30.99 -10.03 3.43
N GLY A 462 30.35 -9.89 4.58
CA GLY A 462 30.07 -8.59 5.20
C GLY A 462 29.24 -8.74 6.46
N ASP A 463 29.76 -9.48 7.46
CA ASP A 463 29.02 -9.82 8.68
C ASP A 463 28.95 -8.63 9.64
N THR A 464 28.03 -7.70 9.36
CA THR A 464 27.51 -6.83 10.41
C THR A 464 26.60 -7.74 11.26
N GLY A 465 27.03 -8.20 12.45
CA GLY A 465 26.39 -9.30 13.21
C GLY A 465 24.85 -9.37 13.30
N LEU A 466 24.13 -8.27 13.07
CA LEU A 466 22.67 -8.22 12.82
C LEU A 466 22.21 -9.07 11.63
N TYR A 467 23.03 -9.25 10.60
CA TYR A 467 22.66 -9.98 9.39
C TYR A 467 22.44 -11.47 9.64
N GLY A 468 23.34 -12.11 10.38
CA GLY A 468 23.20 -13.53 10.73
C GLY A 468 21.97 -13.80 11.59
N GLU A 469 21.68 -12.88 12.52
CA GLU A 469 20.47 -12.90 13.34
C GLU A 469 19.20 -12.77 12.49
N GLU A 470 19.09 -11.71 11.69
CA GLU A 470 17.91 -11.44 10.85
C GLU A 470 17.67 -12.55 9.83
N ARG A 471 18.71 -13.08 9.19
CA ARG A 471 18.61 -14.23 8.28
C ARG A 471 17.99 -15.45 8.97
N GLU A 472 18.49 -15.82 10.15
CA GLU A 472 18.01 -17.00 10.87
C GLU A 472 16.57 -16.80 11.36
N TYR A 473 16.23 -15.60 11.82
CA TYR A 473 14.85 -15.24 12.16
C TYR A 473 13.91 -15.39 10.97
N PHE A 474 14.28 -14.86 9.80
CA PHE A 474 13.44 -14.97 8.60
C PHE A 474 13.37 -16.39 8.05
N MET A 475 14.40 -17.21 8.20
CA MET A 475 14.31 -18.64 7.89
C MET A 475 13.29 -19.37 8.78
N ILE A 476 13.25 -19.06 10.08
CA ILE A 476 12.24 -19.62 10.99
C ILE A 476 10.83 -19.18 10.58
N LEU A 477 10.66 -17.92 10.17
CA LEU A 477 9.36 -17.47 9.61
C LEU A 477 8.97 -18.23 8.34
N ASN A 478 9.94 -18.59 7.49
CA ASN A 478 9.69 -19.38 6.29
C ASN A 478 9.16 -20.77 6.64
N GLU A 479 9.77 -21.42 7.63
CA GLU A 479 9.34 -22.73 8.15
C GLU A 479 7.95 -22.65 8.78
N TYR A 480 7.67 -21.55 9.51
CA TYR A 480 6.35 -21.31 10.10
C TYR A 480 5.26 -21.15 9.04
N ASP A 481 5.52 -20.34 8.00
CA ASP A 481 4.60 -20.12 6.90
C ASP A 481 4.37 -21.42 6.07
N GLU A 482 5.41 -22.25 5.91
CA GLU A 482 5.31 -23.59 5.30
C GLU A 482 4.66 -24.65 6.22
N LYS A 483 4.30 -24.28 7.45
CA LYS A 483 3.71 -25.15 8.49
C LYS A 483 4.63 -26.31 8.90
N ASP A 484 5.95 -26.15 8.77
CA ASP A 484 6.95 -27.08 9.31
C ASP A 484 7.20 -26.80 10.79
N PHE A 485 6.20 -27.09 11.61
CA PHE A 485 6.21 -26.81 13.05
C PHE A 485 7.32 -27.58 13.81
N THR A 486 7.79 -28.70 13.24
CA THR A 486 8.91 -29.47 13.83
C THR A 486 10.22 -28.72 13.65
N SER A 487 10.48 -28.17 12.46
CA SER A 487 11.65 -27.33 12.21
C SER A 487 11.58 -26.03 13.00
N VAL A 488 10.40 -25.39 13.08
CA VAL A 488 10.21 -24.18 13.89
C VAL A 488 10.60 -24.43 15.35
N GLU A 489 10.12 -25.51 15.98
CA GLU A 489 10.50 -25.80 17.37
C GLU A 489 12.02 -25.90 17.53
N LYS A 490 12.65 -26.75 16.70
CA LYS A 490 14.09 -26.99 16.75
C LYS A 490 14.88 -25.69 16.57
N ASN A 491 14.52 -24.90 15.56
CA ASN A 491 15.28 -23.74 15.14
C ASN A 491 15.02 -22.53 16.05
N VAL A 492 13.82 -22.37 16.61
CA VAL A 492 13.56 -21.36 17.65
C VAL A 492 14.41 -21.62 18.90
N ARG A 493 14.50 -22.87 19.36
CA ARG A 493 15.33 -23.20 20.53
C ARG A 493 16.82 -22.95 20.26
N ALA A 494 17.30 -23.31 19.08
CA ALA A 494 18.68 -23.03 18.66
C ALA A 494 18.95 -21.52 18.57
N TYR A 495 18.03 -20.77 17.96
CA TYR A 495 18.10 -19.32 17.82
C TYR A 495 18.14 -18.61 19.18
N ARG A 496 17.24 -18.95 20.11
CA ARG A 496 17.21 -18.38 21.47
C ARG A 496 18.50 -18.63 22.24
N LYS A 497 19.11 -19.81 22.06
CA LYS A 497 20.40 -20.13 22.67
C LYS A 497 21.52 -19.27 22.09
N LYS A 498 21.49 -19.00 20.79
CA LYS A 498 22.50 -18.20 20.08
C LYS A 498 22.34 -16.70 20.28
N TYR A 499 21.10 -16.22 20.33
CA TYR A 499 20.71 -14.81 20.46
C TYR A 499 19.76 -14.61 21.66
N PRO A 500 20.21 -14.80 22.91
CA PRO A 500 19.31 -14.77 24.07
C PRO A 500 18.70 -13.40 24.36
N LEU A 501 19.38 -12.32 23.97
CA LEU A 501 18.97 -10.93 24.25
C LEU A 501 18.21 -10.27 23.09
N THR A 502 17.98 -10.99 21.99
CA THR A 502 17.29 -10.39 20.84
C THR A 502 15.83 -10.09 21.17
N PRO A 503 15.33 -8.92 20.73
CA PRO A 503 13.91 -8.60 20.81
C PRO A 503 13.02 -9.58 20.02
N ARG A 504 13.57 -10.27 19.00
CA ARG A 504 12.84 -11.27 18.20
C ARG A 504 12.30 -12.43 19.05
N ASN A 505 12.89 -12.70 20.22
CA ASN A 505 12.51 -13.82 21.08
C ASN A 505 11.06 -13.76 21.58
N ILE A 506 10.45 -12.57 21.61
CA ILE A 506 9.04 -12.40 21.96
C ILE A 506 8.15 -13.03 20.88
N MET A 507 8.31 -12.63 19.60
CA MET A 507 7.55 -13.23 18.50
C MET A 507 7.87 -14.71 18.36
N LEU A 508 9.14 -15.10 18.46
CA LEU A 508 9.52 -16.51 18.40
C LEU A 508 8.86 -17.35 19.51
N GLY A 509 8.51 -16.74 20.65
CA GLY A 509 7.72 -17.40 21.70
C GLY A 509 6.29 -17.67 21.25
N TYR A 510 5.66 -16.71 20.58
CA TYR A 510 4.35 -16.91 19.96
C TYR A 510 4.41 -18.02 18.90
N LEU A 511 5.38 -17.98 17.98
CA LEU A 511 5.53 -18.98 16.92
C LEU A 511 5.77 -20.38 17.49
N LEU A 512 6.61 -20.49 18.53
CA LEU A 512 6.88 -21.75 19.21
C LEU A 512 5.62 -22.28 19.90
N ALA A 513 4.91 -21.44 20.65
CA ALA A 513 3.65 -21.83 21.29
C ALA A 513 2.61 -22.28 20.25
N HIS A 514 2.47 -21.55 19.14
CA HIS A 514 1.56 -21.93 18.05
C HIS A 514 1.96 -23.26 17.40
N SER A 515 3.25 -23.45 17.14
CA SER A 515 3.80 -24.70 16.58
C SER A 515 3.58 -25.89 17.52
N LEU A 516 3.82 -25.73 18.82
CA LEU A 516 3.57 -26.75 19.84
C LEU A 516 2.10 -27.12 19.93
N HIS A 517 1.21 -26.12 19.90
CA HIS A 517 -0.23 -26.35 19.87
C HIS A 517 -0.65 -27.15 18.63
N ALA A 518 -0.16 -26.79 17.44
CA ALA A 518 -0.43 -27.51 16.20
C ALA A 518 0.12 -28.96 16.20
N LEU A 519 1.16 -29.23 16.98
CA LEU A 519 1.70 -30.57 17.24
C LEU A 519 0.98 -31.33 18.37
N GLY A 520 -0.11 -30.78 18.92
CA GLY A 520 -0.91 -31.42 19.97
C GLY A 520 -0.34 -31.29 21.39
N ARG A 521 0.64 -30.40 21.61
CA ARG A 521 1.35 -30.19 22.89
C ARG A 521 0.88 -28.92 23.60
N LEU A 522 -0.41 -28.87 23.94
CA LEU A 522 -1.06 -27.66 24.48
C LEU A 522 -0.44 -27.17 25.80
N GLU A 523 -0.10 -28.06 26.73
CA GLU A 523 0.48 -27.67 28.02
C GLU A 523 1.82 -26.94 27.85
N GLU A 524 2.66 -27.42 26.94
CA GLU A 524 3.93 -26.77 26.62
C GLU A 524 3.73 -25.45 25.89
N ALA A 525 2.75 -25.37 24.99
CA ALA A 525 2.39 -24.12 24.32
C ALA A 525 1.98 -23.02 25.31
N VAL A 526 1.14 -23.36 26.31
CA VAL A 526 0.74 -22.44 27.38
C VAL A 526 1.93 -21.98 28.21
N GLY A 527 2.92 -22.84 28.44
CA GLY A 527 4.16 -22.48 29.13
C GLY A 527 5.04 -21.49 28.36
N GLU A 528 5.11 -21.61 27.03
CA GLU A 528 5.93 -20.74 26.17
C GLU A 528 5.30 -19.35 25.94
N TYR A 529 3.97 -19.25 25.96
CA TYR A 529 3.26 -17.98 25.79
C TYR A 529 2.03 -17.87 26.72
N PRO A 530 2.25 -17.65 28.04
CA PRO A 530 1.19 -17.70 29.06
C PRO A 530 0.18 -16.55 28.98
N ALA A 531 0.49 -15.47 28.25
CA ALA A 531 -0.42 -14.35 27.98
C ALA A 531 -1.52 -14.70 26.94
N GLY A 532 -1.98 -15.96 26.91
CA GLY A 532 -2.81 -16.62 25.89
C GLY A 532 -4.24 -16.07 25.65
N ALA A 533 -4.48 -14.78 25.84
CA ALA A 533 -5.71 -14.14 25.38
C ALA A 533 -5.90 -14.24 23.85
N ASN A 534 -4.80 -14.36 23.09
CA ASN A 534 -4.84 -14.46 21.63
C ASN A 534 -4.89 -15.90 21.10
N PHE A 535 -4.62 -16.90 21.95
CA PHE A 535 -4.79 -18.33 21.62
C PHE A 535 -6.25 -18.78 21.70
N LYS A 536 -7.02 -18.21 22.65
CA LYS A 536 -8.37 -18.69 23.00
C LYS A 536 -9.42 -18.62 21.88
N TRP A 537 -9.13 -17.97 20.76
CA TRP A 537 -10.11 -17.73 19.69
C TRP A 537 -9.68 -18.21 18.29
N ARG A 538 -8.53 -18.87 18.16
CA ARG A 538 -8.03 -19.33 16.85
C ARG A 538 -7.46 -20.74 16.99
N GLY A 539 -8.19 -21.72 16.46
CA GLY A 539 -7.75 -23.12 16.39
C GLY A 539 -8.60 -24.14 17.15
N VAL A 540 -9.69 -23.76 17.82
CA VAL A 540 -10.69 -24.73 18.29
C VAL A 540 -11.71 -24.92 17.17
N PRO A 541 -11.85 -26.11 16.56
CA PRO A 541 -13.03 -26.41 15.73
C PRO A 541 -14.26 -26.11 16.58
N ARG A 542 -15.16 -25.24 16.10
CA ARG A 542 -16.41 -24.93 16.81
C ARG A 542 -17.11 -26.24 17.18
N GLY A 543 -17.11 -26.62 18.47
CA GLY A 543 -17.65 -27.91 18.90
C GLY A 543 -17.31 -28.38 20.32
N VAL A 544 -16.34 -27.81 21.03
CA VAL A 544 -16.06 -28.20 22.42
C VAL A 544 -16.42 -27.04 23.36
N PRO A 545 -17.45 -27.19 24.23
CA PRO A 545 -17.81 -26.14 25.19
C PRO A 545 -16.70 -25.99 26.25
N PRO A 546 -16.48 -24.77 26.76
CA PRO A 546 -15.51 -24.56 27.83
C PRO A 546 -15.97 -25.31 29.07
N SER A 547 -15.13 -26.22 29.58
CA SER A 547 -15.29 -26.77 30.93
C SER A 547 -14.92 -25.69 31.95
N ASN A 548 -15.79 -25.54 32.95
CA ASN A 548 -15.77 -24.58 34.05
C ASN A 548 -14.40 -24.32 34.69
#